data_AF-A0A2A2TAI7-F1
#
_entry.id   AF-A0A2A2TAI7-F1
#
_cell.length_a   1.000
_cell.length_b   1.000
_cell.length_c   1.000
_cell.angle_alpha   90.00
_cell.angle_beta   90.00
_cell.angle_gamma   90.00
#
_symmetry.space_group_name_H-M   'P 1'
#
loop_
_entity.id
_entity.type
_entity.pdbx_description
1 polymer ?
#
loop_
_entity_poly.entity_id
_entity_poly.type
_entity_poly.pdbx_seq_one_letter_code
_entity_poly.pdbx_strand_id
1 'polypeptide(L)'
;MVTIDEPDLSRLGRWPISDATLVTLLNKIKQKQPRVIGLDLYRNLPVEPGHQELLKIYGSTPNLIGIHKALKNLSSPVVEPPAILSDRNQIAACDLVLDADGKVRRYLLS
;
A
#
# COMPACT_ATOMS: atom_id res chain seq x y z
N MET A 1 -1.30 -11.53 -9.70
CA MET A 1 -1.73 -11.00 -8.41
C MET A 1 -0.90 -11.66 -7.33
N VAL A 2 -0.47 -10.92 -6.31
CA VAL A 2 0.15 -11.47 -5.10
C VAL A 2 -0.76 -11.10 -3.95
N THR A 3 -1.19 -12.08 -3.17
CA THR A 3 -2.13 -11.90 -2.06
C THR A 3 -1.45 -12.18 -0.73
N ILE A 4 -2.09 -11.73 0.35
CA ILE A 4 -1.76 -12.10 1.73
C ILE A 4 -3.08 -12.61 2.32
N ASP A 5 -3.10 -13.85 2.77
CA ASP A 5 -4.26 -14.50 3.37
C ASP A 5 -3.94 -15.12 4.74
N GLU A 6 -4.94 -15.75 5.36
CA GLU A 6 -4.84 -16.32 6.70
C GLU A 6 -3.70 -17.36 6.86
N PRO A 7 -3.47 -18.28 5.90
CA PRO A 7 -2.27 -19.11 5.88
C PRO A 7 -0.95 -18.33 5.93
N ASP A 8 -0.83 -17.23 5.18
CA ASP A 8 0.37 -16.38 5.22
C ASP A 8 0.56 -15.73 6.60
N LEU A 9 -0.51 -15.21 7.20
CA LEU A 9 -0.48 -14.61 8.53
C LEU A 9 -0.08 -15.63 9.59
N SER A 10 -0.70 -16.81 9.56
CA SER A 10 -0.41 -17.92 10.47
C SER A 10 1.06 -18.37 10.39
N ARG A 11 1.61 -18.41 9.17
CA ARG A 11 3.02 -18.77 8.93
C ARG A 11 3.98 -17.69 9.40
N LEU A 12 3.64 -16.41 9.24
CA LEU A 12 4.49 -15.28 9.60
C LEU A 12 4.45 -14.96 11.09
N GLY A 13 3.33 -15.28 11.77
CA GLY A 13 3.13 -15.04 13.21
C GLY A 13 3.09 -13.56 13.60
N ARG A 14 3.06 -12.64 12.62
CA ARG A 14 3.03 -11.19 12.85
C ARG A 14 2.34 -10.47 11.71
N TRP A 15 1.67 -9.38 12.05
CA TRP A 15 1.10 -8.43 11.11
C TRP A 15 1.31 -7.00 11.65
N PRO A 16 1.69 -6.02 10.80
CA PRO A 16 1.99 -6.14 9.37
C PRO A 16 3.28 -6.92 9.05
N ILE A 17 3.44 -7.36 7.79
CA ILE A 17 4.73 -7.90 7.32
C ILE A 17 5.81 -6.81 7.39
N SER A 18 7.06 -7.19 7.69
CA SER A 18 8.15 -6.20 7.77
C SER A 18 8.57 -5.67 6.41
N ASP A 19 9.20 -4.49 6.44
CA ASP A 19 9.65 -3.75 5.27
C ASP A 19 10.72 -4.54 4.50
N ALA A 20 11.59 -5.31 5.15
CA ALA A 20 12.53 -6.22 4.51
C ALA A 20 11.84 -7.31 3.65
N THR A 21 10.71 -7.85 4.14
CA THR A 21 9.91 -8.82 3.37
C THR A 21 9.27 -8.13 2.16
N LEU A 22 8.76 -6.91 2.35
CA LEU A 22 8.17 -6.12 1.27
C LEU A 22 9.20 -5.71 0.21
N VAL A 23 10.41 -5.30 0.60
CA VAL A 23 11.55 -5.02 -0.29
C VAL A 23 11.88 -6.24 -1.14
N THR A 24 11.98 -7.42 -0.51
CA THR A 24 12.24 -8.68 -1.21
C THR A 24 11.16 -8.97 -2.25
N LEU A 25 9.88 -8.79 -1.89
CA LEU A 25 8.75 -8.96 -2.80
C LEU A 25 8.80 -7.98 -3.97
N LEU A 26 8.95 -6.68 -3.69
CA LEU A 26 8.97 -5.63 -4.71
C LEU A 26 10.13 -5.82 -5.69
N ASN A 27 11.32 -6.21 -5.21
CA ASN A 27 12.44 -6.54 -6.10
C ASN A 27 12.13 -7.70 -7.03
N LYS A 28 11.51 -8.78 -6.53
CA LYS A 28 11.10 -9.92 -7.38
C LYS A 28 10.06 -9.50 -8.42
N ILE A 29 9.10 -8.65 -8.06
CA ILE A 29 8.10 -8.13 -9.00
C ILE A 29 8.77 -7.23 -10.06
N LYS A 30 9.65 -6.31 -9.65
CA LYS A 30 10.40 -5.42 -10.56
C LYS A 30 11.18 -6.18 -11.63
N GLN A 31 11.80 -7.30 -11.26
CA GLN A 31 12.55 -8.16 -12.20
C GLN A 31 11.69 -8.73 -13.33
N LYS A 32 10.37 -8.80 -13.16
CA LYS A 32 9.43 -9.23 -14.20
C LYS A 32 9.00 -8.09 -15.14
N GLN A 33 9.54 -6.89 -14.96
CA GLN A 33 9.28 -5.71 -15.79
C GLN A 33 7.78 -5.43 -16.03
N PRO A 34 6.95 -5.39 -14.98
CA PRO A 34 5.54 -5.05 -15.14
C PRO A 34 5.38 -3.60 -15.62
N ARG A 35 4.29 -3.31 -16.33
CA ARG A 35 3.97 -1.92 -16.72
C ARG A 35 3.67 -1.05 -15.50
N VAL A 36 2.92 -1.56 -14.51
CA VAL A 36 2.54 -0.89 -13.26
C VAL A 36 2.56 -1.91 -12.12
N ILE A 37 2.89 -1.45 -10.90
CA ILE A 37 2.82 -2.22 -9.66
C ILE A 37 1.88 -1.47 -8.71
N GLY A 38 0.72 -2.04 -8.40
CA GLY A 38 -0.15 -1.53 -7.32
C GLY A 38 0.21 -2.17 -5.99
N LEU A 39 0.41 -1.34 -4.95
CA LEU A 39 0.66 -1.76 -3.58
C LEU A 39 -0.53 -1.36 -2.70
N ASP A 40 -1.48 -2.29 -2.55
CA ASP A 40 -2.67 -2.12 -1.73
C ASP A 40 -2.40 -2.48 -0.26
N LEU A 41 -1.47 -1.75 0.36
CA LEU A 41 -1.11 -1.87 1.78
C LEU A 41 -0.84 -0.47 2.36
N TYR A 42 -1.46 -0.15 3.50
CA TYR A 42 -1.09 1.05 4.25
C TYR A 42 0.35 0.92 4.77
N ARG A 43 1.19 1.89 4.42
CA ARG A 43 2.62 1.95 4.78
C ARG A 43 3.06 3.33 5.26
N ASN A 44 2.19 3.97 6.05
CA ASN A 44 2.45 5.28 6.66
C ASN A 44 3.46 5.22 7.82
N LEU A 45 3.66 4.04 8.42
CA LEU A 45 4.59 3.81 9.53
C LEU A 45 5.67 2.80 9.13
N PRO A 46 6.90 2.95 9.66
CA PRO A 46 7.97 1.97 9.46
C PRO A 46 7.61 0.64 10.11
N VAL A 47 7.93 -0.47 9.43
CA VAL A 47 7.79 -1.82 9.99
C VAL A 47 9.12 -2.54 9.88
N GLU A 48 9.95 -2.35 10.90
CA GLU A 48 11.30 -2.91 10.92
C GLU A 48 11.33 -4.45 10.96
N PRO A 49 12.41 -5.08 10.47
CA PRO A 49 13.58 -4.46 9.83
C PRO A 49 13.33 -4.08 8.36
N GLY A 50 14.14 -3.16 7.84
CA GLY A 50 14.33 -2.92 6.40
C GLY A 50 13.65 -1.65 5.86
N HIS A 51 13.28 -0.70 6.73
CA HIS A 51 12.59 0.51 6.31
C HIS A 51 13.42 1.36 5.34
N GLN A 52 14.72 1.50 5.60
CA GLN A 52 15.62 2.31 4.75
C GLN A 52 15.73 1.74 3.32
N GLU A 53 15.77 0.42 3.18
CA GLU A 53 15.74 -0.23 1.87
C GLU A 53 14.40 -0.02 1.17
N LEU A 54 13.28 -0.05 1.91
CA LEU A 54 11.96 0.21 1.36
C LEU A 54 11.84 1.64 0.81
N LEU A 55 12.37 2.63 1.52
CA LEU A 55 12.43 4.02 1.04
C LEU A 55 13.24 4.13 -0.27
N LYS A 56 14.36 3.40 -0.39
CA LYS A 56 15.13 3.32 -1.65
C LYS A 56 14.33 2.67 -2.78
N ILE A 57 13.54 1.64 -2.48
CA ILE A 57 12.65 1.01 -3.46
C ILE A 57 11.59 2.02 -3.94
N TYR A 58 10.96 2.76 -3.04
CA TYR A 58 9.99 3.80 -3.41
C TYR A 58 10.61 4.86 -4.32
N GLY A 59 11.81 5.35 -4.00
CA GLY A 59 12.49 6.35 -4.84
C GLY A 59 12.97 5.83 -6.21
N SER A 60 13.26 4.52 -6.33
CA SER A 60 13.84 3.92 -7.54
C SER A 60 12.85 3.14 -8.41
N THR A 61 11.54 3.20 -8.10
CA THR A 61 10.51 2.42 -8.79
C THR A 61 9.41 3.34 -9.32
N PRO A 62 9.60 3.96 -10.51
CA PRO A 62 8.69 5.00 -11.02
C PRO A 62 7.30 4.49 -11.45
N ASN A 63 7.11 3.18 -11.52
CA ASN A 63 5.84 2.53 -11.88
C ASN A 63 5.15 1.84 -10.68
N LEU A 64 5.61 2.11 -9.46
CA LEU A 64 4.96 1.64 -8.22
C LEU A 64 3.93 2.66 -7.75
N ILE A 65 2.69 2.24 -7.49
CA ILE A 65 1.62 3.08 -6.97
C ILE A 65 1.21 2.54 -5.60
N GLY A 66 1.36 3.35 -4.56
CA GLY A 66 0.89 3.04 -3.22
C GLY A 66 -0.54 3.50 -2.98
N ILE A 67 -1.13 3.08 -1.87
CA ILE A 67 -2.44 3.57 -1.44
C ILE A 67 -2.36 4.54 -0.27
N HIS A 68 -3.40 5.34 -0.13
CA HIS A 68 -3.68 6.12 1.07
C HIS A 68 -5.19 6.14 1.33
N LYS A 69 -5.55 6.52 2.56
CA LYS A 69 -6.94 6.78 2.92
C LYS A 69 -7.15 8.28 2.94
N ALA A 70 -7.76 8.82 1.90
CA ALA A 70 -8.03 10.23 1.66
C ALA A 70 -9.18 10.79 2.51
N LEU A 71 -10.18 9.97 2.85
CA LEU A 71 -11.39 10.44 3.52
C LEU A 71 -11.47 9.95 4.97
N LYS A 72 -11.69 10.89 5.89
CA LYS A 72 -12.11 10.57 7.25
C LYS A 72 -13.58 10.14 7.24
N ASN A 73 -13.92 9.09 7.98
CA ASN A 73 -15.31 8.75 8.31
C ASN A 73 -15.46 8.48 9.81
N LEU A 74 -16.69 8.15 10.25
CA LEU A 74 -17.00 7.93 11.66
C LEU A 74 -16.18 6.79 12.30
N SER A 75 -15.73 5.82 11.50
CA SER A 75 -15.09 4.59 11.98
C SER A 75 -13.59 4.53 11.70
N SER A 76 -13.03 5.46 10.91
CA SER A 76 -11.61 5.40 10.50
C SER A 76 -11.04 6.77 10.13
N PRO A 77 -9.86 7.14 10.66
CA PRO A 77 -9.15 8.36 10.30
C PRO A 77 -8.56 8.28 8.88
N VAL A 78 -8.09 9.42 8.38
CA VAL A 78 -7.18 9.49 7.21
C VAL A 78 -5.90 8.73 7.52
N VAL A 79 -5.33 8.09 6.50
CA VAL A 79 -4.04 7.39 6.57
C VAL A 79 -3.19 7.92 5.44
N GLU A 80 -2.11 8.60 5.79
CA GLU A 80 -1.18 9.21 4.84
C GLU A 80 -0.46 8.14 3.99
N PRO A 81 -0.10 8.43 2.73
CA PRO A 81 0.81 7.57 1.97
C PRO A 81 2.25 7.65 2.50
N PRO A 82 3.15 6.74 2.06
CA PRO A 82 4.59 6.99 2.15
C PRO A 82 4.96 8.31 1.44
N ALA A 83 5.63 9.23 2.14
CA ALA A 83 5.93 10.57 1.63
C ALA A 83 6.65 10.54 0.26
N ILE A 84 7.62 9.64 0.08
CA ILE A 84 8.36 9.48 -1.18
C ILE A 84 7.43 9.15 -2.36
N LEU A 85 6.38 8.35 -2.14
CA LEU A 85 5.41 8.05 -3.21
C LEU A 85 4.50 9.25 -3.46
N SER A 86 4.10 9.97 -2.40
CA SER A 86 3.30 11.20 -2.51
C SER A 86 3.99 12.28 -3.35
N ASP A 87 5.24 12.59 -3.02
CA ASP A 87 6.06 13.62 -3.69
C ASP A 87 6.24 13.36 -5.20
N ARG A 88 6.01 12.11 -5.62
CA ARG A 88 6.17 11.65 -6.99
C ARG A 88 4.83 11.44 -7.70
N ASN A 89 3.70 11.80 -7.08
CA ASN A 89 2.34 11.51 -7.57
C ASN A 89 2.11 10.02 -7.85
N GLN A 90 2.68 9.15 -7.00
CA GLN A 90 2.63 7.69 -7.11
C GLN A 90 1.69 7.09 -6.06
N ILE A 91 0.53 7.71 -5.85
CA ILE A 91 -0.46 7.33 -4.84
C ILE A 91 -1.86 7.25 -5.44
N ALA A 92 -2.70 6.38 -4.89
CA ALA A 92 -4.12 6.27 -5.21
C ALA A 92 -4.95 6.17 -3.92
N ALA A 93 -6.13 6.78 -3.91
CA ALA A 93 -7.06 6.63 -2.79
C ALA A 93 -7.71 5.24 -2.80
N CYS A 94 -7.81 4.59 -1.65
CA CYS A 94 -8.54 3.32 -1.49
C CYS A 94 -9.87 3.47 -0.74
N ASP A 95 -10.39 4.70 -0.61
CA ASP A 95 -11.62 4.98 0.12
C ASP A 95 -12.88 4.46 -0.59
N LEU A 96 -13.78 3.97 0.25
CA LEU A 96 -15.18 3.78 -0.09
C LEU A 96 -15.96 5.02 0.31
N VAL A 97 -16.69 5.60 -0.65
CA VAL A 97 -17.66 6.65 -0.37
C VAL A 97 -19.00 5.98 -0.08
N LEU A 98 -19.54 6.26 1.11
CA LEU A 98 -20.89 5.85 1.49
C LEU A 98 -21.86 6.95 1.05
N ASP A 99 -22.93 6.57 0.38
CA ASP A 99 -24.06 7.46 0.14
C ASP A 99 -24.80 7.74 1.46
N ALA A 100 -25.68 8.75 1.44
CA ALA A 100 -26.46 9.16 2.62
C ALA A 100 -27.31 8.04 3.25
N ASP A 101 -27.63 6.99 2.49
CA ASP A 101 -28.37 5.81 2.97
C ASP A 101 -27.46 4.64 3.40
N GLY A 102 -26.14 4.88 3.52
CA GLY A 102 -25.16 3.90 4.00
C GLY A 102 -24.75 2.86 2.96
N LYS A 103 -25.17 3.00 1.69
CA LYS A 103 -24.77 2.09 0.61
C LYS A 103 -23.54 2.60 -0.12
N VAL A 104 -22.66 1.67 -0.51
CA VAL A 104 -21.57 1.95 -1.45
C VAL A 104 -22.12 1.80 -2.86
N ARG A 105 -22.29 2.90 -3.59
CA ARG A 105 -22.68 2.87 -5.01
C ARG A 105 -21.54 3.20 -5.97
N ARG A 106 -20.42 3.74 -5.47
CA ARG A 106 -19.26 4.08 -6.29
C ARG A 106 -17.96 3.87 -5.52
N TYR A 107 -17.04 3.13 -6.14
CA TYR A 107 -15.62 3.15 -5.79
C TYR A 107 -14.99 4.40 -6.42
N LEU A 108 -14.15 5.13 -5.68
CA LEU A 108 -13.39 6.25 -6.26
C LEU A 108 -12.36 5.67 -7.23
N LEU A 109 -12.65 5.75 -8.52
CA LEU A 109 -11.65 5.63 -9.58
C LEU A 109 -11.23 7.06 -9.92
N SER A 110 -10.05 7.46 -9.44
CA SER A 110 -9.38 8.71 -9.82
C SER A 110 -8.40 8.47 -10.96
#